data_AF-A0A1G8ID06-F1
#
_entry.id   AF-A0A1G8ID06-F1
#
_cell.length_a   1.000
_cell.length_b   1.000
_cell.length_c   1.000
_cell.angle_alpha   90.00
_cell.angle_beta   90.00
_cell.angle_gamma   90.00
#
_symmetry.space_group_name_H-M   'P 1'
#
loop_
_entity.id
_entity.type
_entity.pdbx_description
1 polymer ?
#
loop_
_entity_poly.entity_id
_entity_poly.type
_entity_poly.pdbx_seq_one_letter_code
_entity_poly.pdbx_strand_id
1 'polypeptide(L)'
;MPITFRGGFRRFRAVAALAAAGLLLAAGTATAHAEPIPENYNFFAGIPNELADPGGSLPGSNDFECEPTAERPRPVVLAHGTGGSQQTNWGAYVPMLANAGFCVFALTYGAVPGAPWPLSAIGGMAPMEDSAREFGDFVDRVLDATGAESVDVIGHSQGTVVPTYYLKHLGGEGKISRYVSIAPAWSGTTLLGADALGSFARELGIDGASLVPICQACGQVTAGSDLLAEIASGGTPYVPGVEYTNIATRYDQLVVPYTQGLVPGPPGYSVRNIVVQDTCDTDYSDHLAIAGSQRAAYLALNALDPDHPRPVPCTFVPPFTG
;
A
#
# COMPACT_ATOMS: atom_id res chain seq x y z
N MET A 1 -23.85 -65.52 74.24
CA MET A 1 -22.44 -65.81 73.89
C MET A 1 -22.15 -65.17 72.54
N PRO A 2 -21.02 -64.46 72.27
CA PRO A 2 -20.02 -63.71 73.09
C PRO A 2 -20.08 -62.17 72.78
N ILE A 3 -19.86 -61.22 73.70
CA ILE A 3 -18.64 -60.59 74.29
C ILE A 3 -17.88 -59.56 73.38
N THR A 4 -18.09 -58.25 73.71
CA THR A 4 -17.23 -57.02 73.71
C THR A 4 -16.39 -56.61 72.48
N PHE A 5 -16.33 -55.32 72.07
CA PHE A 5 -15.55 -54.26 72.74
C PHE A 5 -16.03 -52.82 72.45
N ARG A 6 -15.87 -51.94 73.46
CA ARG A 6 -16.06 -50.48 73.45
C ARG A 6 -14.73 -49.75 73.24
N GLY A 7 -14.79 -48.57 72.62
CA GLY A 7 -13.78 -47.48 72.69
C GLY A 7 -13.88 -46.61 71.41
N GLY A 8 -14.11 -45.30 71.40
CA GLY A 8 -13.98 -44.25 72.41
C GLY A 8 -12.90 -43.26 71.96
N PHE A 9 -13.30 -42.06 71.52
CA PHE A 9 -12.63 -40.73 71.53
C PHE A 9 -13.06 -39.92 70.29
N ARG A 10 -13.98 -38.97 70.42
CA ARG A 10 -13.78 -37.54 70.75
C ARG A 10 -13.16 -36.72 69.61
N ARG A 11 -14.05 -35.94 68.99
CA ARG A 11 -13.95 -34.48 68.71
C ARG A 11 -12.71 -34.00 67.95
N PHE A 12 -12.94 -33.52 66.73
CA PHE A 12 -12.60 -32.13 66.39
C PHE A 12 -13.73 -31.51 65.57
N ARG A 13 -14.39 -30.51 66.18
CA ARG A 13 -15.17 -29.48 65.50
C ARG A 13 -14.18 -28.44 65.01
N ALA A 14 -14.32 -27.93 63.78
CA ALA A 14 -14.34 -26.50 63.52
C ALA A 14 -14.65 -26.22 62.04
N VAL A 15 -15.87 -25.75 61.76
CA VAL A 15 -16.15 -24.41 61.21
C VAL A 15 -15.74 -24.27 59.73
N ALA A 16 -16.66 -24.67 58.84
CA ALA A 16 -16.75 -24.11 57.49
C ALA A 16 -17.85 -23.04 57.53
N ALA A 17 -17.47 -21.79 57.72
CA ALA A 17 -18.38 -20.65 57.67
C ALA A 17 -17.78 -19.56 56.78
N LEU A 18 -18.47 -19.31 55.66
CA LEU A 18 -18.66 -18.02 55.01
C LEU A 18 -17.40 -17.20 54.69
N ALA A 19 -16.90 -17.36 53.47
CA ALA A 19 -16.22 -16.29 52.73
C ALA A 19 -16.51 -16.45 51.22
N ALA A 20 -17.76 -16.23 50.82
CA ALA A 20 -18.18 -16.16 49.42
C ALA A 20 -18.92 -14.83 49.20
N ALA A 21 -18.18 -13.73 49.24
CA ALA A 21 -18.62 -12.43 48.74
C ALA A 21 -17.41 -11.50 48.69
N GLY A 22 -16.84 -11.31 47.50
CA GLY A 22 -15.80 -10.30 47.30
C GLY A 22 -14.74 -10.68 46.27
N LEU A 23 -15.13 -11.07 45.06
CA LEU A 23 -14.23 -11.03 43.90
C LEU A 23 -15.04 -10.84 42.60
N LEU A 24 -15.87 -9.79 42.58
CA LEU A 24 -16.49 -9.26 41.38
C LEU A 24 -16.15 -7.78 41.37
N LEU A 25 -15.13 -7.39 40.62
CA LEU A 25 -14.85 -6.05 40.05
C LEU A 25 -13.36 -5.93 39.70
N ALA A 26 -12.95 -6.67 38.67
CA ALA A 26 -11.80 -6.32 37.83
C ALA A 26 -11.88 -7.12 36.51
N ALA A 27 -13.04 -7.11 35.86
CA ALA A 27 -13.09 -7.45 34.44
C ALA A 27 -12.57 -6.21 33.70
N GLY A 28 -11.24 -6.07 33.63
CA GLY A 28 -10.64 -5.21 32.62
C GLY A 28 -11.13 -5.71 31.27
N THR A 29 -11.70 -4.82 30.47
CA THR A 29 -11.92 -5.07 29.05
C THR A 29 -10.54 -5.27 28.42
N ALA A 30 -10.06 -6.51 28.40
CA ALA A 30 -8.96 -6.89 27.54
C ALA A 30 -9.47 -6.72 26.12
N THR A 31 -9.16 -5.59 25.49
CA THR A 31 -9.26 -5.45 24.04
C THR A 31 -8.39 -6.56 23.47
N ALA A 32 -9.02 -7.56 22.85
CA ALA A 32 -8.30 -8.56 22.07
C ALA A 32 -7.66 -7.82 20.90
N HIS A 33 -6.41 -7.39 21.06
CA HIS A 33 -5.63 -6.89 19.95
C HIS A 33 -5.37 -8.09 19.04
N ALA A 34 -5.87 -8.03 17.80
CA ALA A 34 -5.48 -8.98 16.77
C ALA A 34 -3.95 -9.01 16.68
N GLU A 35 -3.37 -10.20 16.49
CA GLU A 35 -1.93 -10.31 16.29
C GLU A 35 -1.53 -9.49 15.05
N PRO A 36 -0.43 -8.72 15.10
CA PRO A 36 0.02 -7.94 13.95
C PRO A 36 0.26 -8.82 12.72
N ILE A 37 -0.11 -8.31 11.56
CA ILE A 37 0.12 -8.99 10.28
C ILE A 37 1.64 -8.96 10.02
N PRO A 38 2.29 -10.08 9.64
CA PRO A 38 3.71 -10.08 9.34
C PRO A 38 4.08 -9.07 8.24
N GLU A 39 4.97 -8.14 8.56
CA GLU A 39 5.52 -7.19 7.59
C GLU A 39 6.65 -7.85 6.79
N ASN A 40 6.61 -7.75 5.45
CA ASN A 40 7.66 -8.26 4.56
C ASN A 40 8.10 -7.17 3.59
N TYR A 41 9.24 -6.55 3.88
CA TYR A 41 9.85 -5.50 3.05
C TYR A 41 10.59 -6.12 1.89
N ASN A 42 9.82 -6.49 0.87
CA ASN A 42 10.29 -6.98 -0.40
C ASN A 42 9.24 -6.66 -1.47
N PHE A 43 9.67 -6.15 -2.62
CA PHE A 43 8.79 -5.76 -3.73
C PHE A 43 7.92 -6.93 -4.21
N PHE A 44 8.47 -8.15 -4.22
CA PHE A 44 7.79 -9.37 -4.66
C PHE A 44 7.02 -10.08 -3.53
N ALA A 45 6.95 -9.52 -2.32
CA ALA A 45 6.27 -10.15 -1.17
C ALA A 45 4.78 -10.42 -1.40
N GLY A 46 4.16 -9.75 -2.37
CA GLY A 46 2.77 -9.97 -2.75
C GLY A 46 2.53 -11.18 -3.66
N ILE A 47 3.54 -11.65 -4.39
CA ILE A 47 3.38 -12.72 -5.40
C ILE A 47 2.87 -14.04 -4.80
N PRO A 48 3.39 -14.52 -3.66
CA PRO A 48 2.85 -15.74 -3.05
C PRO A 48 1.35 -15.67 -2.74
N ASN A 49 0.82 -14.48 -2.40
CA ASN A 49 -0.60 -14.29 -2.16
C ASN A 49 -1.40 -14.37 -3.46
N GLU A 50 -0.92 -13.73 -4.54
CA GLU A 50 -1.54 -13.84 -5.87
C GLU A 50 -1.54 -15.27 -6.42
N LEU A 51 -0.51 -16.05 -6.14
CA LEU A 51 -0.44 -17.47 -6.52
C LEU A 51 -1.40 -18.34 -5.69
N ALA A 52 -1.63 -17.99 -4.42
CA ALA A 52 -2.49 -18.73 -3.51
C ALA A 52 -3.98 -18.38 -3.65
N ASP A 53 -4.29 -17.11 -3.93
CA ASP A 53 -5.63 -16.57 -4.13
C ASP A 53 -5.64 -15.61 -5.35
N PRO A 54 -5.73 -16.16 -6.58
CA PRO A 54 -5.76 -15.37 -7.82
C PRO A 54 -6.83 -14.27 -7.82
N GLY A 55 -6.40 -13.01 -8.01
CA GLY A 55 -7.30 -11.84 -7.97
C GLY A 55 -7.84 -11.49 -6.57
N GLY A 56 -7.35 -12.16 -5.53
CA GLY A 56 -7.66 -11.92 -4.13
C GLY A 56 -7.06 -10.63 -3.57
N SER A 57 -7.05 -10.49 -2.25
CA SER A 57 -6.49 -9.31 -1.56
C SER A 57 -5.43 -9.73 -0.56
N LEU A 58 -4.43 -8.86 -0.35
CA LEU A 58 -3.46 -9.08 0.71
C LEU A 58 -4.14 -9.06 2.08
N PRO A 59 -3.67 -9.87 3.05
CA PRO A 59 -4.14 -9.77 4.43
C PRO A 59 -3.96 -8.34 4.95
N GLY A 60 -5.08 -7.70 5.33
CA GLY A 60 -5.10 -6.31 5.80
C GLY A 60 -5.51 -5.27 4.74
N SER A 61 -5.87 -5.67 3.52
CA SER A 61 -6.46 -4.77 2.53
C SER A 61 -7.84 -5.21 2.05
N ASN A 62 -8.57 -4.25 1.47
CA ASN A 62 -9.89 -4.44 0.84
C ASN A 62 -10.98 -4.96 1.79
N ASP A 63 -10.85 -4.67 3.09
CA ASP A 63 -11.94 -4.81 4.04
C ASP A 63 -12.88 -3.61 3.92
N PHE A 64 -13.98 -3.78 3.17
CA PHE A 64 -15.00 -2.75 2.98
C PHE A 64 -15.90 -2.56 4.23
N GLU A 65 -15.73 -3.36 5.29
CA GLU A 65 -16.35 -3.13 6.60
C GLU A 65 -15.42 -2.33 7.55
N CYS A 66 -14.21 -1.99 7.11
CA CYS A 66 -13.27 -1.21 7.92
C CYS A 66 -13.78 0.22 8.16
N GLU A 67 -13.82 0.64 9.41
CA GLU A 67 -14.25 1.98 9.83
C GLU A 67 -13.03 2.88 10.14
N PRO A 68 -12.81 3.97 9.38
CA PRO A 68 -11.79 4.96 9.70
C PRO A 68 -12.00 5.55 11.10
N THR A 69 -10.91 5.79 11.82
CA THR A 69 -10.97 6.34 13.19
C THR A 69 -10.73 7.85 13.19
N ALA A 70 -10.97 8.53 14.31
CA ALA A 70 -10.63 9.96 14.43
C ALA A 70 -9.12 10.24 14.25
N GLU A 71 -8.25 9.29 14.62
CA GLU A 71 -6.79 9.37 14.44
C GLU A 71 -6.37 9.00 13.00
N ARG A 72 -7.21 8.24 12.29
CA ARG A 72 -7.01 7.76 10.92
C ARG A 72 -8.28 7.99 10.09
N PRO A 73 -8.69 9.25 9.86
CA PRO A 73 -10.01 9.54 9.30
C PRO A 73 -10.12 9.27 7.80
N ARG A 74 -9.01 9.01 7.11
CA ARG A 74 -8.95 8.78 5.68
C ARG A 74 -8.42 7.38 5.38
N PRO A 75 -9.15 6.55 4.63
CA PRO A 75 -8.61 5.29 4.15
C PRO A 75 -7.48 5.54 3.14
N VAL A 76 -6.59 4.56 2.99
CA VAL A 76 -5.46 4.63 2.05
C VAL A 76 -5.76 3.78 0.83
N VAL A 77 -5.70 4.39 -0.36
CA VAL A 77 -5.86 3.69 -1.65
C VAL A 77 -4.49 3.54 -2.32
N LEU A 78 -4.13 2.31 -2.69
CA LEU A 78 -2.86 1.95 -3.29
C LEU A 78 -3.00 1.77 -4.82
N ALA A 79 -2.25 2.55 -5.61
CA ALA A 79 -2.27 2.53 -7.09
C ALA A 79 -0.96 1.96 -7.67
N HIS A 80 -0.98 0.70 -8.12
CA HIS A 80 0.23 -0.04 -8.49
C HIS A 80 0.93 0.54 -9.74
N GLY A 81 2.17 0.13 -9.99
CA GLY A 81 2.90 0.48 -11.22
C GLY A 81 2.50 -0.38 -12.42
N THR A 82 3.15 -0.14 -13.56
CA THR A 82 2.97 -0.96 -14.77
C THR A 82 3.34 -2.42 -14.49
N GLY A 83 2.43 -3.34 -14.82
CA GLY A 83 2.60 -4.78 -14.58
C GLY A 83 2.27 -5.24 -13.16
N GLY A 84 1.98 -4.34 -12.23
CA GLY A 84 1.57 -4.68 -10.87
C GLY A 84 0.09 -5.04 -10.75
N SER A 85 -0.33 -5.42 -9.54
CA SER A 85 -1.72 -5.68 -9.17
C SER A 85 -2.00 -5.24 -7.73
N GLN A 86 -3.25 -5.38 -7.28
CA GLN A 86 -3.65 -5.15 -5.89
C GLN A 86 -2.90 -6.01 -4.87
N GLN A 87 -2.33 -7.15 -5.29
CA GLN A 87 -1.52 -8.00 -4.43
C GLN A 87 -0.03 -7.82 -4.67
N THR A 88 0.40 -7.84 -5.93
CA THR A 88 1.82 -8.06 -6.24
C THR A 88 2.72 -6.86 -6.01
N ASN A 89 2.18 -5.63 -5.96
CA ASN A 89 2.96 -4.40 -5.76
C ASN A 89 3.02 -3.97 -4.27
N TRP A 90 2.24 -4.59 -3.38
CA TRP A 90 1.91 -3.98 -2.08
C TRP A 90 2.24 -4.80 -0.84
N GLY A 91 3.02 -5.88 -0.98
CA GLY A 91 3.41 -6.73 0.15
C GLY A 91 4.18 -5.98 1.27
N ALA A 92 4.96 -4.96 0.92
CA ALA A 92 5.67 -4.11 1.88
C ALA A 92 4.79 -3.03 2.54
N TYR A 93 3.62 -2.72 1.96
CA TYR A 93 2.79 -1.58 2.37
C TYR A 93 1.53 -2.00 3.11
N VAL A 94 0.81 -3.02 2.62
CA VAL A 94 -0.49 -3.41 3.21
C VAL A 94 -0.35 -3.82 4.68
N PRO A 95 0.50 -4.80 5.06
CA PRO A 95 0.65 -5.18 6.47
C PRO A 95 1.10 -3.99 7.34
N MET A 96 2.03 -3.18 6.83
CA MET A 96 2.62 -2.06 7.56
C MET A 96 1.60 -0.94 7.84
N LEU A 97 0.75 -0.61 6.85
CA LEU A 97 -0.34 0.36 7.00
C LEU A 97 -1.48 -0.18 7.88
N ALA A 98 -1.88 -1.44 7.68
CA ALA A 98 -2.93 -2.07 8.48
C ALA A 98 -2.53 -2.16 9.96
N ASN A 99 -1.29 -2.57 10.24
CA ASN A 99 -0.72 -2.56 11.60
C ASN A 99 -0.62 -1.14 12.20
N ALA A 100 -0.56 -0.10 11.35
CA ALA A 100 -0.60 1.30 11.77
C ALA A 100 -2.02 1.87 11.95
N GLY A 101 -3.06 1.02 11.77
CA GLY A 101 -4.46 1.35 12.00
C GLY A 101 -5.18 2.01 10.82
N PHE A 102 -4.61 1.97 9.61
CA PHE A 102 -5.29 2.48 8.42
C PHE A 102 -6.24 1.42 7.84
N CYS A 103 -7.40 1.86 7.34
CA CYS A 103 -8.17 1.08 6.37
C CYS A 103 -7.46 1.16 5.01
N VAL A 104 -6.99 0.02 4.49
CA VAL A 104 -6.16 -0.03 3.29
C VAL A 104 -6.93 -0.68 2.14
N PHE A 105 -6.90 -0.06 0.97
CA PHE A 105 -7.59 -0.53 -0.22
C PHE A 105 -6.64 -0.54 -1.41
N ALA A 106 -6.74 -1.55 -2.26
CA ALA A 106 -5.94 -1.69 -3.46
C ALA A 106 -6.77 -2.35 -4.56
N LEU A 107 -6.63 -1.86 -5.78
CA LEU A 107 -7.28 -2.39 -6.97
C LEU A 107 -6.25 -2.88 -7.98
N THR A 108 -6.66 -3.81 -8.84
CA THR A 108 -5.93 -4.12 -10.07
C THR A 108 -6.62 -3.38 -11.20
N TYR A 109 -5.99 -2.33 -11.70
CA TYR A 109 -6.53 -1.53 -12.80
C TYR A 109 -5.73 -1.77 -14.08
N GLY A 110 -6.32 -1.47 -15.22
CA GLY A 110 -5.68 -1.55 -16.52
C GLY A 110 -5.24 -2.96 -16.91
N ALA A 111 -5.83 -3.99 -16.32
CA ALA A 111 -5.65 -5.37 -16.77
C ALA A 111 -6.31 -5.56 -18.14
N VAL A 112 -5.82 -6.52 -18.93
CA VAL A 112 -6.42 -6.80 -20.25
C VAL A 112 -7.83 -7.35 -20.07
N PRO A 113 -8.87 -6.71 -20.66
CA PRO A 113 -10.24 -7.19 -20.52
C PRO A 113 -10.40 -8.63 -21.00
N GLY A 114 -10.95 -9.49 -20.13
CA GLY A 114 -11.22 -10.89 -20.44
C GLY A 114 -10.00 -11.82 -20.50
N ALA A 115 -8.80 -11.33 -20.16
CA ALA A 115 -7.63 -12.20 -20.07
C ALA A 115 -7.78 -13.19 -18.90
N PRO A 116 -7.41 -14.48 -19.07
CA PRO A 116 -7.42 -15.45 -17.98
C PRO A 116 -6.23 -15.23 -17.05
N TRP A 117 -6.32 -15.76 -15.83
CA TRP A 117 -5.13 -15.88 -14.97
C TRP A 117 -4.08 -16.78 -15.65
N PRO A 118 -2.78 -16.46 -15.56
CA PRO A 118 -2.17 -15.38 -14.77
C PRO A 118 -2.10 -14.00 -15.45
N LEU A 119 -2.56 -13.85 -16.68
CA LEU A 119 -2.51 -12.58 -17.41
C LEU A 119 -3.43 -11.50 -16.81
N SER A 120 -4.54 -11.90 -16.18
CA SER A 120 -5.43 -10.98 -15.44
C SER A 120 -4.78 -10.34 -14.22
N ALA A 121 -3.69 -10.91 -13.70
CA ALA A 121 -2.94 -10.36 -12.59
C ALA A 121 -1.93 -9.28 -13.02
N ILE A 122 -1.78 -9.03 -14.33
CA ILE A 122 -0.89 -8.03 -14.90
C ILE A 122 -1.71 -6.77 -15.21
N GLY A 123 -1.73 -5.82 -14.28
CA GLY A 123 -2.40 -4.52 -14.43
C GLY A 123 -1.53 -3.46 -15.13
N GLY A 124 -2.09 -2.27 -15.34
CA GLY A 124 -1.40 -1.13 -15.96
C GLY A 124 -0.99 -1.37 -17.41
N MET A 125 -1.74 -2.22 -18.14
CA MET A 125 -1.50 -2.55 -19.55
C MET A 125 -2.41 -1.76 -20.49
N ALA A 126 -3.68 -1.58 -20.10
CA ALA A 126 -4.69 -0.84 -20.87
C ALA A 126 -4.45 0.68 -20.83
N PRO A 127 -5.12 1.48 -21.69
CA PRO A 127 -4.98 2.94 -21.68
C PRO A 127 -5.14 3.54 -20.28
N MET A 128 -4.32 4.53 -19.95
CA MET A 128 -4.31 5.13 -18.62
C MET A 128 -5.58 5.92 -18.30
N GLU A 129 -6.27 6.42 -19.31
CA GLU A 129 -7.56 7.11 -19.17
C GLU A 129 -8.64 6.13 -18.70
N ASP A 130 -8.62 4.90 -19.21
CA ASP A 130 -9.52 3.83 -18.76
C ASP A 130 -9.15 3.37 -17.34
N SER A 131 -7.85 3.18 -17.11
CA SER A 131 -7.30 2.89 -15.78
C SER A 131 -7.69 3.93 -14.72
N ALA A 132 -7.74 5.21 -15.10
CA ALA A 132 -8.12 6.31 -14.22
C ALA A 132 -9.62 6.32 -13.92
N ARG A 133 -10.48 5.83 -14.84
CA ARG A 133 -11.91 5.61 -14.56
C ARG A 133 -12.09 4.47 -13.57
N GLU A 134 -11.41 3.34 -13.78
CA GLU A 134 -11.42 2.22 -12.83
C GLU A 134 -10.95 2.64 -11.44
N PHE A 135 -9.87 3.43 -11.37
CA PHE A 135 -9.40 4.03 -10.12
C PHE A 135 -10.44 4.94 -9.47
N GLY A 136 -11.07 5.83 -10.25
CA GLY A 136 -12.10 6.73 -9.75
C GLY A 136 -13.32 6.00 -9.19
N ASP A 137 -13.83 5.01 -9.91
CA ASP A 137 -14.96 4.17 -9.47
C ASP A 137 -14.61 3.42 -8.18
N PHE A 138 -13.35 2.95 -8.05
CA PHE A 138 -12.88 2.29 -6.85
C PHE A 138 -12.78 3.24 -5.66
N VAL A 139 -12.25 4.46 -5.85
CA VAL A 139 -12.21 5.50 -4.80
C VAL A 139 -13.62 5.84 -4.34
N ASP A 140 -14.56 6.02 -5.26
CA ASP A 140 -15.95 6.35 -4.93
C ASP A 140 -16.59 5.23 -4.11
N ARG A 141 -16.35 3.96 -4.48
CA ARG A 141 -16.79 2.81 -3.68
C ARG A 141 -16.16 2.76 -2.28
N VAL A 142 -14.88 3.13 -2.14
CA VAL A 142 -14.20 3.18 -0.84
C VAL A 142 -14.81 4.28 0.05
N LEU A 143 -15.06 5.46 -0.52
CA LEU A 143 -15.69 6.58 0.21
C LEU A 143 -17.12 6.21 0.64
N ASP A 144 -17.90 5.60 -0.24
CA ASP A 144 -19.27 5.15 0.05
C ASP A 144 -19.30 4.10 1.17
N ALA A 145 -18.36 3.16 1.19
CA ALA A 145 -18.31 2.09 2.19
C ALA A 145 -17.82 2.58 3.57
N THR A 146 -16.82 3.47 3.58
CA THR A 146 -16.16 3.92 4.81
C THR A 146 -16.79 5.18 5.41
N GLY A 147 -17.57 5.93 4.63
CA GLY A 147 -18.13 7.23 5.02
C GLY A 147 -17.10 8.35 5.13
N ALA A 148 -15.85 8.13 4.70
CA ALA A 148 -14.81 9.16 4.68
C ALA A 148 -15.10 10.24 3.62
N GLU A 149 -14.68 11.48 3.87
CA GLU A 149 -14.84 12.59 2.91
C GLU A 149 -13.79 12.56 1.78
N SER A 150 -12.62 11.98 2.05
CA SER A 150 -11.53 11.83 1.09
C SER A 150 -10.64 10.64 1.47
N VAL A 151 -9.84 10.19 0.51
CA VAL A 151 -8.82 9.15 0.73
C VAL A 151 -7.42 9.77 0.77
N ASP A 152 -6.46 9.04 1.32
CA ASP A 152 -5.04 9.26 1.03
C ASP A 152 -4.58 8.23 -0.02
N VAL A 153 -3.64 8.60 -0.89
CA VAL A 153 -3.15 7.73 -1.97
C VAL A 153 -1.66 7.45 -1.85
N ILE A 154 -1.29 6.19 -2.08
CA ILE A 154 0.09 5.81 -2.40
C ILE A 154 0.14 5.28 -3.83
N GLY A 155 0.84 5.97 -4.70
CA GLY A 155 1.09 5.55 -6.08
C GLY A 155 2.52 5.10 -6.27
N HIS A 156 2.76 4.02 -7.01
CA HIS A 156 4.08 3.59 -7.43
C HIS A 156 4.23 3.74 -8.96
N SER A 157 5.30 4.40 -9.43
CA SER A 157 5.63 4.47 -10.85
C SER A 157 4.47 5.04 -11.68
N GLN A 158 3.99 4.29 -12.68
CA GLN A 158 2.78 4.58 -13.45
C GLN A 158 1.53 4.87 -12.58
N GLY A 159 1.44 4.25 -11.40
CA GLY A 159 0.40 4.50 -10.42
C GLY A 159 0.44 5.88 -9.78
N THR A 160 1.42 6.73 -10.11
CA THR A 160 1.37 8.16 -9.77
C THR A 160 0.59 8.97 -10.81
N VAL A 161 0.58 8.50 -12.06
CA VAL A 161 -0.05 9.18 -13.21
C VAL A 161 -1.56 8.93 -13.21
N VAL A 162 -1.99 7.69 -12.98
CA VAL A 162 -3.40 7.28 -13.05
C VAL A 162 -4.31 8.04 -12.08
N PRO A 163 -4.03 8.11 -10.76
CA PRO A 163 -4.85 8.92 -9.83
C PRO A 163 -4.81 10.42 -10.14
N THR A 164 -3.71 10.92 -10.73
CA THR A 164 -3.60 12.33 -11.11
C THR A 164 -4.51 12.66 -12.28
N TYR A 165 -4.64 11.75 -13.25
CA TYR A 165 -5.61 11.90 -14.33
C TYR A 165 -7.05 11.95 -13.78
N TYR A 166 -7.37 11.09 -12.82
CA TYR A 166 -8.65 11.13 -12.11
C TYR A 166 -8.91 12.50 -11.43
N LEU A 167 -7.93 13.02 -10.70
CA LEU A 167 -8.01 14.34 -10.05
C LEU A 167 -8.28 15.47 -11.04
N LYS A 168 -7.61 15.45 -12.20
CA LYS A 168 -7.66 16.55 -13.17
C LYS A 168 -8.85 16.47 -14.14
N HIS A 169 -9.30 15.26 -14.49
CA HIS A 169 -10.18 15.07 -15.65
C HIS A 169 -11.47 14.29 -15.34
N LEU A 170 -11.55 13.58 -14.21
CA LEU A 170 -12.65 12.66 -13.93
C LEU A 170 -13.41 12.99 -12.63
N GLY A 171 -13.29 14.24 -12.15
CA GLY A 171 -14.06 14.71 -10.99
C GLY A 171 -13.52 14.23 -9.63
N GLY A 172 -12.23 13.93 -9.54
CA GLY A 172 -11.56 13.57 -8.30
C GLY A 172 -11.26 14.74 -7.34
N GLU A 173 -11.55 15.98 -7.73
CA GLU A 173 -11.26 17.16 -6.92
C GLU A 173 -11.88 17.06 -5.52
N GLY A 174 -11.07 17.28 -4.47
CA GLY A 174 -11.48 17.15 -3.07
C GLY A 174 -11.56 15.73 -2.52
N LYS A 175 -11.44 14.69 -3.37
CA LYS A 175 -11.55 13.29 -2.94
C LYS A 175 -10.22 12.65 -2.53
N ILE A 176 -9.08 13.32 -2.77
CA ILE A 176 -7.75 12.90 -2.28
C ILE A 176 -7.15 14.03 -1.46
N SER A 177 -6.71 13.73 -0.23
CA SER A 177 -6.09 14.71 0.67
C SER A 177 -4.56 14.66 0.62
N ARG A 178 -3.96 13.47 0.83
CA ARG A 178 -2.52 13.26 0.73
C ARG A 178 -2.19 12.31 -0.40
N TYR A 179 -1.11 12.60 -1.11
CA TYR A 179 -0.65 11.79 -2.23
C TYR A 179 0.85 11.52 -2.11
N VAL A 180 1.18 10.31 -1.67
CA VAL A 180 2.54 9.80 -1.68
C VAL A 180 2.83 9.11 -3.00
N SER A 181 3.92 9.52 -3.64
CA SER A 181 4.36 9.00 -4.92
C SER A 181 5.75 8.36 -4.77
N ILE A 182 5.84 7.08 -5.08
CA ILE A 182 7.08 6.29 -5.02
C ILE A 182 7.57 6.09 -6.44
N ALA A 183 8.82 6.48 -6.71
CA ALA A 183 9.40 6.51 -8.05
C ALA A 183 8.47 7.14 -9.12
N PRO A 184 7.89 8.33 -8.87
CA PRO A 184 6.90 8.93 -9.77
C PRO A 184 7.41 9.16 -11.19
N ALA A 185 6.51 8.99 -12.15
CA ALA A 185 6.76 9.23 -13.56
C ALA A 185 6.22 10.59 -14.05
N TRP A 186 6.33 11.65 -13.24
CA TRP A 186 5.69 12.95 -13.52
C TRP A 186 6.07 13.58 -14.86
N SER A 187 7.35 13.54 -15.21
CA SER A 187 7.84 14.00 -16.52
C SER A 187 8.19 12.83 -17.46
N GLY A 188 7.76 11.63 -17.08
CA GLY A 188 7.84 10.40 -17.86
C GLY A 188 9.10 9.57 -17.64
N THR A 189 9.03 8.35 -18.16
CA THR A 189 10.13 7.41 -18.29
C THR A 189 10.78 7.54 -19.67
N THR A 190 12.07 7.23 -19.76
CA THR A 190 12.78 7.05 -21.04
C THR A 190 12.94 5.58 -21.41
N LEU A 191 12.60 4.67 -20.49
CA LEU A 191 12.86 3.24 -20.60
C LEU A 191 11.77 2.44 -19.86
N LEU A 192 10.62 2.22 -20.48
CA LEU A 192 9.79 1.07 -20.11
C LEU A 192 10.24 -0.11 -20.96
N GLY A 193 11.32 -0.75 -20.51
CA GLY A 193 11.86 -1.93 -21.14
C GLY A 193 10.98 -3.15 -20.89
N ALA A 194 10.87 -4.03 -21.89
CA ALA A 194 10.30 -5.37 -21.77
C ALA A 194 10.93 -6.20 -20.63
N ASP A 195 12.11 -5.81 -20.13
CA ASP A 195 12.85 -6.51 -19.08
C ASP A 195 12.17 -6.49 -17.70
N ALA A 196 11.53 -5.38 -17.33
CA ALA A 196 10.79 -5.29 -16.06
C ALA A 196 9.53 -6.17 -16.09
N LEU A 197 8.76 -6.07 -17.18
CA LEU A 197 7.59 -6.91 -17.41
C LEU A 197 7.95 -8.39 -17.53
N GLY A 198 9.06 -8.70 -18.22
CA GLY A 198 9.56 -10.06 -18.36
C GLY A 198 10.01 -10.65 -17.02
N SER A 199 10.58 -9.84 -16.12
CA SER A 199 10.97 -10.30 -14.78
C SER A 199 9.74 -10.60 -13.92
N PHE A 200 8.75 -9.73 -13.94
CA PHE A 200 7.47 -9.96 -13.26
C PHE A 200 6.75 -11.21 -13.77
N ALA A 201 6.67 -11.37 -15.10
CA ALA A 201 6.05 -12.53 -15.73
C ALA A 201 6.75 -13.83 -15.32
N ARG A 202 8.09 -13.86 -15.28
CA ARG A 202 8.85 -15.04 -14.81
C ARG A 202 8.55 -15.36 -13.35
N GLU A 203 8.42 -14.36 -12.49
CA GLU A 203 8.12 -14.56 -11.07
C GLU A 203 6.70 -15.10 -10.83
N LEU A 204 5.77 -14.78 -11.74
CA LEU A 204 4.44 -15.42 -11.82
C LEU A 204 4.44 -16.78 -12.54
N GLY A 205 5.59 -17.29 -12.97
CA GLY A 205 5.70 -18.58 -13.68
C GLY A 205 5.23 -18.54 -15.14
N ILE A 206 5.16 -17.36 -15.77
CA ILE A 206 4.74 -17.18 -17.16
C ILE A 206 5.97 -17.30 -18.08
N ASP A 207 6.08 -18.42 -18.79
CA ASP A 207 7.11 -18.64 -19.81
C ASP A 207 6.75 -17.93 -21.13
N GLY A 208 7.52 -16.88 -21.49
CA GLY A 208 7.52 -16.27 -22.82
C GLY A 208 7.04 -14.82 -22.90
N ALA A 209 7.91 -13.94 -23.41
CA ALA A 209 7.61 -12.53 -23.67
C ALA A 209 6.45 -12.31 -24.66
N SER A 210 6.13 -13.31 -25.49
CA SER A 210 5.03 -13.29 -26.46
C SER A 210 3.63 -13.40 -25.83
N LEU A 211 3.55 -13.79 -24.56
CA LEU A 211 2.28 -13.85 -23.81
C LEU A 211 2.03 -12.58 -22.98
N VAL A 212 3.04 -11.72 -22.84
CA VAL A 212 2.87 -10.43 -22.17
C VAL A 212 1.93 -9.57 -23.02
N PRO A 213 0.84 -9.03 -22.45
CA PRO A 213 -0.06 -8.16 -23.16
C PRO A 213 0.63 -7.04 -23.92
N ILE A 214 0.04 -6.60 -25.03
CA ILE A 214 0.43 -5.33 -25.65
C ILE A 214 0.17 -4.23 -24.62
N CYS A 215 1.26 -3.67 -24.09
CA CYS A 215 1.20 -2.60 -23.13
C CYS A 215 0.87 -1.28 -23.85
N GLN A 216 -0.40 -0.91 -23.89
CA GLN A 216 -0.85 0.36 -24.45
C GLN A 216 -0.43 1.52 -23.54
N ALA A 217 -0.50 1.33 -22.23
CA ALA A 217 -0.07 2.28 -21.21
C ALA A 217 1.41 2.68 -21.33
N CYS A 218 2.28 1.77 -21.78
CA CYS A 218 3.73 1.99 -21.75
C CYS A 218 4.16 3.19 -22.61
N GLY A 219 3.49 3.40 -23.75
CA GLY A 219 3.73 4.59 -24.57
C GLY A 219 3.25 5.88 -23.89
N GLN A 220 2.19 5.81 -23.07
CA GLN A 220 1.57 6.99 -22.47
C GLN A 220 2.35 7.56 -21.28
N VAL A 221 3.23 6.80 -20.64
CA VAL A 221 4.13 7.31 -19.58
C VAL A 221 5.55 7.59 -20.07
N THR A 222 5.78 7.45 -21.38
CA THR A 222 7.03 7.90 -22.01
C THR A 222 7.12 9.43 -21.98
N ALA A 223 8.30 9.98 -21.72
CA ALA A 223 8.52 11.42 -21.73
C ALA A 223 8.07 12.06 -23.06
N GLY A 224 7.28 13.13 -22.97
CA GLY A 224 6.73 13.83 -24.14
C GLY A 224 5.46 13.19 -24.74
N SER A 225 4.87 12.20 -24.09
CA SER A 225 3.55 11.67 -24.47
C SER A 225 2.44 12.71 -24.30
N ASP A 226 1.37 12.58 -25.09
CA ASP A 226 0.21 13.47 -25.01
C ASP A 226 -0.45 13.43 -23.63
N LEU A 227 -0.54 12.24 -23.01
CA LEU A 227 -1.10 12.07 -21.67
C LEU A 227 -0.31 12.87 -20.61
N LEU A 228 1.02 12.80 -20.62
CA LEU A 228 1.83 13.55 -19.65
C LEU A 228 1.80 15.05 -19.94
N ALA A 229 1.71 15.45 -21.20
CA ALA A 229 1.49 16.85 -21.57
C ALA A 229 0.13 17.36 -21.07
N GLU A 230 -0.91 16.54 -21.14
CA GLU A 230 -2.24 16.82 -20.61
C GLU A 230 -2.22 16.94 -19.07
N ILE A 231 -1.60 16.00 -18.37
CA ILE A 231 -1.45 16.04 -16.91
C ILE A 231 -0.65 17.28 -16.46
N ALA A 232 0.41 17.62 -17.18
CA ALA A 232 1.21 18.80 -16.91
C ALA A 232 0.55 20.12 -17.39
N SER A 233 -0.64 20.05 -18.00
CA SER A 233 -1.38 21.25 -18.40
C SER A 233 -1.65 22.13 -17.19
N GLY A 234 -1.47 23.45 -17.37
CA GLY A 234 -1.42 24.40 -16.25
C GLY A 234 -0.03 24.55 -15.59
N GLY A 235 1.00 23.88 -16.12
CA GLY A 235 2.40 24.03 -15.72
C GLY A 235 2.83 23.15 -14.54
N THR A 236 1.98 22.22 -14.10
CA THR A 236 2.30 21.30 -13.00
C THR A 236 1.43 20.04 -13.04
N PRO A 237 1.96 18.85 -12.67
CA PRO A 237 1.15 17.66 -12.49
C PRO A 237 0.26 17.73 -11.23
N TYR A 238 0.54 18.65 -10.31
CA TYR A 238 -0.16 18.74 -9.03
C TYR A 238 -1.52 19.42 -9.14
N VAL A 239 -2.43 19.05 -8.24
CA VAL A 239 -3.76 19.66 -8.09
C VAL A 239 -3.82 20.44 -6.77
N PRO A 240 -4.36 21.67 -6.75
CA PRO A 240 -4.51 22.44 -5.52
C PRO A 240 -5.28 21.69 -4.44
N GLY A 241 -4.90 21.90 -3.17
CA GLY A 241 -5.56 21.27 -2.02
C GLY A 241 -5.04 19.88 -1.66
N VAL A 242 -4.22 19.25 -2.51
CA VAL A 242 -3.57 17.96 -2.23
C VAL A 242 -2.16 18.16 -1.69
N GLU A 243 -1.79 17.41 -0.64
CA GLU A 243 -0.43 17.37 -0.10
C GLU A 243 0.39 16.26 -0.77
N TYR A 244 1.42 16.62 -1.54
CA TYR A 244 2.23 15.65 -2.27
C TYR A 244 3.55 15.35 -1.56
N THR A 245 3.92 14.07 -1.49
CA THR A 245 5.28 13.63 -1.15
C THR A 245 5.81 12.70 -2.24
N ASN A 246 6.86 13.11 -2.94
CA ASN A 246 7.57 12.29 -3.91
C ASN A 246 8.81 11.67 -3.27
N ILE A 247 8.95 10.36 -3.43
CA ILE A 247 10.08 9.57 -2.92
C ILE A 247 10.76 8.92 -4.12
N ALA A 248 11.98 9.33 -4.41
CA ALA A 248 12.77 8.84 -5.54
C ALA A 248 14.09 8.21 -5.09
N THR A 249 14.70 7.43 -5.98
CA THR A 249 16.04 6.87 -5.80
C THR A 249 16.97 7.35 -6.90
N ARG A 250 18.23 7.60 -6.56
CA ARG A 250 19.29 7.94 -7.54
C ARG A 250 19.60 6.78 -8.49
N TYR A 251 19.26 5.56 -8.11
CA TYR A 251 19.51 4.33 -8.88
C TYR A 251 18.32 3.91 -9.74
N ASP A 252 17.33 4.79 -9.93
CA ASP A 252 16.20 4.53 -10.79
C ASP A 252 16.67 4.31 -12.23
N GLN A 253 16.37 3.13 -12.76
CA GLN A 253 16.73 2.66 -14.09
C GLN A 253 15.60 2.80 -15.11
N LEU A 254 14.39 3.15 -14.68
CA LEU A 254 13.23 3.32 -15.56
C LEU A 254 12.87 4.81 -15.69
N VAL A 255 12.82 5.57 -14.61
CA VAL A 255 12.63 7.02 -14.62
C VAL A 255 14.01 7.67 -14.68
N VAL A 256 14.50 7.95 -15.90
CA VAL A 256 15.86 8.46 -16.12
C VAL A 256 15.84 9.83 -16.82
N PRO A 257 16.48 10.87 -16.23
CA PRO A 257 17.07 10.87 -14.89
C PRO A 257 16.00 10.75 -13.79
N TYR A 258 16.33 10.20 -12.62
CA TYR A 258 15.38 10.04 -11.51
C TYR A 258 14.69 11.35 -11.08
N THR A 259 15.31 12.49 -11.39
CA THR A 259 14.77 13.81 -11.15
C THR A 259 13.51 14.13 -11.97
N GLN A 260 13.19 13.35 -13.00
CA GLN A 260 11.90 13.43 -13.73
C GLN A 260 10.69 13.19 -12.80
N GLY A 261 10.89 12.46 -11.69
CA GLY A 261 9.88 12.27 -10.64
C GLY A 261 9.87 13.36 -9.56
N LEU A 262 10.78 14.33 -9.60
CA LEU A 262 10.95 15.34 -8.53
C LEU A 262 10.53 16.73 -8.98
N VAL A 263 9.38 16.83 -9.68
CA VAL A 263 8.85 18.11 -10.16
C VAL A 263 8.59 19.04 -8.96
N PRO A 264 9.13 20.25 -8.93
CA PRO A 264 8.87 21.19 -7.83
C PRO A 264 7.42 21.68 -7.86
N GLY A 265 6.83 21.86 -6.67
CA GLY A 265 5.52 22.50 -6.53
C GLY A 265 5.58 23.99 -6.89
N PRO A 266 4.64 24.52 -7.71
CA PRO A 266 4.50 25.96 -7.88
C PRO A 266 4.13 26.66 -6.54
N PRO A 267 4.26 28.00 -6.45
CA PRO A 267 3.79 28.73 -5.28
C PRO A 267 2.32 28.41 -4.94
N GLY A 268 2.05 28.11 -3.67
CA GLY A 268 0.72 27.72 -3.19
C GLY A 268 0.43 26.21 -3.20
N TYR A 269 1.34 25.38 -3.73
CA TYR A 269 1.23 23.93 -3.68
C TYR A 269 2.06 23.35 -2.52
N SER A 270 1.57 22.29 -1.87
CA SER A 270 2.29 21.53 -0.85
C SER A 270 2.95 20.32 -1.49
N VAL A 271 4.26 20.40 -1.75
CA VAL A 271 5.02 19.34 -2.41
C VAL A 271 6.34 19.13 -1.68
N ARG A 272 6.61 17.89 -1.28
CA ARG A 272 7.88 17.47 -0.69
C ARG A 272 8.57 16.46 -1.61
N ASN A 273 9.81 16.75 -1.99
CA ASN A 273 10.65 15.86 -2.76
C ASN A 273 11.71 15.22 -1.86
N ILE A 274 11.83 13.90 -1.92
CA ILE A 274 12.76 13.10 -1.11
C ILE A 274 13.56 12.21 -2.06
N VAL A 275 14.89 12.22 -1.90
CA VAL A 275 15.77 11.21 -2.49
C VAL A 275 16.24 10.32 -1.35
N VAL A 276 15.99 9.01 -1.44
CA VAL A 276 16.24 8.10 -0.30
C VAL A 276 17.72 8.10 0.12
N GLN A 277 18.63 8.34 -0.83
CA GLN A 277 20.07 8.45 -0.58
C GLN A 277 20.52 9.75 0.08
N ASP A 278 19.69 10.80 0.16
CA ASP A 278 20.08 12.06 0.81
C ASP A 278 20.31 11.90 2.30
N THR A 279 19.68 10.90 2.92
CA THR A 279 19.85 10.57 4.35
C THR A 279 20.20 9.10 4.59
N CYS A 280 20.53 8.34 3.53
CA CYS A 280 21.10 6.99 3.65
C CYS A 280 21.84 6.57 2.38
N ASP A 281 23.16 6.73 2.36
CA ASP A 281 24.01 6.40 1.21
C ASP A 281 24.16 4.88 0.95
N THR A 282 23.70 4.04 1.88
CA THR A 282 23.67 2.57 1.74
C THR A 282 22.35 2.01 1.19
N ASP A 283 21.37 2.87 0.93
CA ASP A 283 20.14 2.48 0.24
C ASP A 283 20.40 2.37 -1.27
N TYR A 284 20.51 1.15 -1.79
CA TYR A 284 20.69 0.87 -3.22
C TYR A 284 19.38 0.48 -3.92
N SER A 285 18.23 0.89 -3.36
CA SER A 285 16.94 0.71 -4.02
C SER A 285 16.99 1.20 -5.46
N ASP A 286 16.64 0.33 -6.39
CA ASP A 286 16.33 0.71 -7.77
C ASP A 286 14.82 1.02 -7.90
N HIS A 287 14.30 1.12 -9.12
CA HIS A 287 12.89 1.44 -9.36
C HIS A 287 11.90 0.45 -8.73
N LEU A 288 12.26 -0.84 -8.63
CA LEU A 288 11.40 -1.85 -8.01
C LEU A 288 11.62 -1.91 -6.50
N ALA A 289 12.89 -1.99 -6.10
CA ALA A 289 13.27 -2.12 -4.69
C ALA A 289 12.79 -0.94 -3.83
N ILE A 290 12.71 0.29 -4.38
CA ILE A 290 12.18 1.44 -3.63
C ILE A 290 10.70 1.24 -3.25
N ALA A 291 9.92 0.48 -4.02
CA ALA A 291 8.54 0.11 -3.66
C ALA A 291 8.45 -1.18 -2.82
N GLY A 292 9.59 -1.79 -2.47
CA GLY A 292 9.68 -2.91 -1.53
C GLY A 292 10.34 -2.55 -0.20
N SER A 293 11.08 -1.44 -0.14
CA SER A 293 11.98 -1.16 0.98
C SER A 293 11.26 -0.60 2.21
N GLN A 294 11.72 -1.04 3.39
CA GLN A 294 11.24 -0.53 4.68
C GLN A 294 11.39 0.99 4.79
N ARG A 295 12.47 1.51 4.22
CA ARG A 295 12.81 2.92 4.29
C ARG A 295 11.77 3.77 3.55
N ALA A 296 11.45 3.42 2.31
CA ALA A 296 10.43 4.13 1.54
C ALA A 296 9.03 3.94 2.14
N ALA A 297 8.72 2.75 2.65
CA ALA A 297 7.47 2.47 3.35
C ALA A 297 7.28 3.39 4.57
N TYR A 298 8.32 3.60 5.38
CA TYR A 298 8.24 4.49 6.55
C TYR A 298 8.23 5.98 6.17
N LEU A 299 8.92 6.37 5.10
CA LEU A 299 8.79 7.73 4.55
C LEU A 299 7.37 8.01 4.08
N ALA A 300 6.72 7.03 3.45
CA ALA A 300 5.33 7.11 3.02
C ALA A 300 4.38 7.18 4.22
N LEU A 301 4.53 6.29 5.21
CA LEU A 301 3.74 6.32 6.43
C LEU A 301 3.85 7.67 7.15
N ASN A 302 5.07 8.21 7.29
CA ASN A 302 5.28 9.52 7.93
C ASN A 302 4.70 10.69 7.13
N ALA A 303 4.49 10.54 5.82
CA ALA A 303 3.74 11.51 5.03
C ALA A 303 2.23 11.39 5.27
N LEU A 304 1.73 10.17 5.45
CA LEU A 304 0.32 9.90 5.77
C LEU A 304 -0.05 10.23 7.21
N ASP A 305 0.90 10.16 8.15
CA ASP A 305 0.71 10.43 9.56
C ASP A 305 1.89 11.23 10.15
N PRO A 306 1.94 12.55 9.89
CA PRO A 306 3.03 13.40 10.38
C PRO A 306 3.04 13.58 11.89
N ASP A 307 1.92 13.29 12.58
CA ASP A 307 1.79 13.46 14.03
C ASP A 307 2.40 12.30 14.83
N HIS A 308 2.54 11.11 14.22
CA HIS A 308 3.17 9.94 14.86
C HIS A 308 4.24 9.28 13.95
N PRO A 309 5.33 10.01 13.65
CA PRO A 309 6.33 9.53 12.71
C PRO A 309 7.08 8.30 13.26
N ARG A 310 7.25 7.28 12.41
CA ARG A 310 8.17 6.17 12.66
C ARG A 310 9.62 6.59 12.35
N PRO A 311 10.62 6.15 13.14
CA PRO A 311 12.03 6.34 12.79
C PRO A 311 12.36 5.66 11.46
N VAL A 312 12.87 6.43 10.50
CA VAL A 312 13.23 5.91 9.18
C VAL A 312 14.65 5.30 9.24
N PRO A 313 14.81 3.98 9.06
CA PRO A 313 16.11 3.33 9.19
C PRO A 313 17.05 3.74 8.04
N CYS A 314 18.35 3.77 8.33
CA CYS A 314 19.39 3.73 7.30
C CYS A 314 20.08 2.37 7.35
N THR A 315 19.74 1.51 6.41
CA THR A 315 20.25 0.15 6.27
C THR A 315 20.57 -0.12 4.80
N PHE A 316 21.39 -1.13 4.56
CA PHE A 316 21.59 -1.64 3.21
C PHE A 316 20.26 -2.13 2.64
N VAL A 317 19.91 -1.62 1.46
CA VAL A 317 18.74 -2.04 0.69
C VAL A 317 19.20 -2.61 -0.65
N PRO A 318 19.01 -3.90 -0.93
CA PRO A 318 19.42 -4.50 -2.20
C PRO A 318 18.55 -4.04 -3.38
N PRO A 319 19.12 -3.88 -4.58
CA PRO A 319 18.35 -3.68 -5.82
C PRO A 319 17.34 -4.81 -6.07
N PHE A 320 16.33 -4.54 -6.90
CA PHE A 320 15.19 -5.38 -7.29
C PHE A 320 14.22 -5.79 -6.19
N THR A 321 14.70 -6.13 -4.99
CA THR A 321 13.84 -6.64 -3.91
C THR A 321 13.47 -5.59 -2.89
N GLY A 322 14.36 -4.68 -2.52
CA GLY A 322 14.13 -3.83 -1.34
C GLY A 322 14.57 -4.48 -0.04
#